data_AF-A0A2U3ENA9-F1
#
_entry.id   AF-A0A2U3ENA9-F1
#
_cell.length_a   1.000
_cell.length_b   1.000
_cell.length_c   1.000
_cell.angle_alpha   90.00
_cell.angle_beta   90.00
_cell.angle_gamma   90.00
#
_symmetry.space_group_name_H-M   'P 1'
#
loop_
_entity.id
_entity.type
_entity.pdbx_description
1 polymer ?
#
loop_
_entity_poly.entity_id
_entity_poly.type
_entity_poly.pdbx_seq_one_letter_code
_entity_poly.pdbx_strand_id
1 'polypeptide(L)'
;MSQVSIHRGPYTAIPADASPGLLFLRALLPELDSLGPFDGTPKLMSLLAPSAVFVINGGAPMPARDVLPMFERRAETVAEFRHEVDVAWDMARGNDGDGGGGARTVMYESTSVTVFKDDPEGVEVRVREFNVLELVPAREGDGEGGAAGFKAVELRAFLDGAAVASRAQALLKLTGK
;
A
#
# COMPACT_ATOMS: atom_id res chain seq x y z
N MET A 1 0.88 -19.83 -20.42
CA MET A 1 -0.25 -19.22 -19.70
C MET A 1 0.33 -18.53 -18.47
N SER A 2 -0.04 -17.28 -18.18
CA SER A 2 0.34 -16.63 -16.93
C SER A 2 -0.36 -17.34 -15.77
N GLN A 3 0.41 -17.73 -14.75
CA GLN A 3 -0.15 -18.32 -13.53
C GLN A 3 -0.76 -17.20 -12.70
N VAL A 4 -2.03 -17.38 -12.31
CA VAL A 4 -2.76 -16.45 -11.44
C VAL A 4 -2.99 -17.13 -10.09
N SER A 5 -2.61 -16.45 -9.01
CA SER A 5 -2.92 -16.86 -7.64
C SER A 5 -3.90 -15.88 -7.02
N ILE A 6 -4.87 -16.38 -6.26
CA ILE A 6 -5.94 -15.57 -5.68
C ILE A 6 -6.02 -15.83 -4.18
N HIS A 7 -6.01 -14.78 -3.39
CA HIS A 7 -6.31 -14.81 -1.96
C HIS A 7 -7.64 -14.11 -1.70
N ARG A 8 -8.45 -14.64 -0.78
CA ARG A 8 -9.71 -14.01 -0.34
C ARG A 8 -9.67 -13.80 1.17
N GLY A 9 -10.06 -12.61 1.59
CA GLY A 9 -10.00 -12.18 2.99
C GLY A 9 -8.76 -11.35 3.32
N PRO A 10 -8.55 -11.06 4.61
CA PRO A 10 -7.57 -10.07 5.05
C PRO A 10 -6.14 -10.48 4.70
N TYR A 11 -5.27 -9.49 4.47
CA TYR A 11 -3.88 -9.73 4.11
C TYR A 11 -3.09 -10.47 5.20
N THR A 12 -3.51 -10.35 6.46
CA THR A 12 -2.93 -11.07 7.60
C THR A 12 -3.16 -12.58 7.52
N ALA A 13 -4.19 -13.03 6.79
CA ALA A 13 -4.52 -14.43 6.58
C ALA A 13 -3.85 -15.05 5.34
N ILE A 14 -3.01 -14.30 4.61
CA ILE A 14 -2.25 -14.83 3.46
C ILE A 14 -1.29 -15.93 3.98
N PRO A 15 -1.41 -17.18 3.50
CA PRO A 15 -0.55 -18.30 3.94
C PRO A 15 0.93 -18.05 3.69
N ALA A 16 1.81 -18.68 4.48
CA ALA A 16 3.26 -18.51 4.34
C ALA A 16 3.83 -19.17 3.06
N ASP A 17 3.10 -20.11 2.47
CA ASP A 17 3.40 -20.79 1.21
C ASP A 17 2.62 -20.21 0.01
N ALA A 18 1.98 -19.05 0.19
CA ALA A 18 1.30 -18.33 -0.88
C ALA A 18 2.30 -17.88 -1.97
N SER A 19 1.75 -17.40 -3.09
CA SER A 19 2.57 -16.93 -4.20
C SER A 19 3.42 -15.70 -3.80
N PRO A 20 4.59 -15.48 -4.43
CA PRO A 20 5.49 -14.40 -4.03
C PRO A 20 4.86 -13.00 -4.04
N GLY A 21 3.96 -12.70 -4.99
CA GLY A 21 3.26 -11.41 -4.99
C GLY A 21 2.29 -11.23 -3.82
N LEU A 22 1.61 -12.31 -3.39
CA LEU A 22 0.76 -12.29 -2.21
C LEU A 22 1.59 -12.16 -0.92
N LEU A 23 2.73 -12.84 -0.84
CA LEU A 23 3.67 -12.69 0.27
C LEU A 23 4.26 -11.26 0.33
N PHE A 24 4.54 -10.65 -0.82
CA PHE A 24 4.94 -9.25 -0.90
C PHE A 24 3.83 -8.34 -0.36
N LEU A 25 2.57 -8.53 -0.79
CA LEU A 25 1.42 -7.75 -0.30
C LEU A 25 1.27 -7.85 1.23
N ARG A 26 1.43 -9.06 1.79
CA ARG A 26 1.39 -9.30 3.24
C ARG A 26 2.45 -8.51 4.00
N ALA A 27 3.63 -8.31 3.40
CA ALA A 27 4.70 -7.50 3.99
C ALA A 27 4.48 -5.99 3.78
N LEU A 28 3.89 -5.60 2.65
CA LEU A 28 3.68 -4.20 2.29
C LEU A 28 2.61 -3.50 3.11
N LEU A 29 1.43 -4.10 3.26
CA LEU A 29 0.27 -3.39 3.84
C LEU A 29 0.49 -2.90 5.28
N PRO A 30 1.14 -3.65 6.19
CA PRO A 30 1.49 -3.11 7.51
C PRO A 30 2.33 -1.83 7.44
N GLU A 31 3.24 -1.73 6.47
CA GLU A 31 4.11 -0.58 6.30
C GLU A 31 3.38 0.61 5.64
N LEU A 32 2.43 0.33 4.74
CA LEU A 32 1.50 1.33 4.20
C LEU A 32 0.49 1.82 5.25
N ASP A 33 0.12 0.97 6.20
CA ASP A 33 -0.83 1.27 7.28
C ASP A 33 -0.20 2.04 8.44
N SER A 34 1.12 1.96 8.58
CA SER A 34 1.86 2.54 9.70
C SER A 34 1.58 4.04 9.91
N LEU A 35 1.44 4.40 11.19
CA LEU A 35 1.36 5.78 11.69
C LEU A 35 2.64 6.18 12.46
N GLY A 36 3.75 5.47 12.22
CA GLY A 36 5.05 5.75 12.79
C GLY A 36 5.42 4.85 13.99
N PRO A 37 6.49 5.19 14.73
CA PRO A 37 7.35 6.37 14.51
C PRO A 37 8.08 6.32 13.16
N PHE A 38 8.23 7.47 12.50
CA PHE A 38 8.96 7.60 11.22
C PHE A 38 10.40 8.08 11.45
N ASP A 39 11.02 7.62 12.55
CA ASP A 39 12.38 8.00 12.89
C ASP A 39 13.36 7.33 11.93
N GLY A 40 13.92 8.12 11.00
CA GLY A 40 14.83 7.63 9.96
C GLY A 40 14.11 7.21 8.68
N THR A 41 14.68 6.26 7.94
CA THR A 41 14.07 5.80 6.68
C THR A 41 12.96 4.81 6.98
N PRO A 42 11.69 5.06 6.58
CA PRO A 42 10.60 4.13 6.85
C PRO A 42 10.85 2.77 6.18
N LYS A 43 10.50 1.69 6.88
CA LYS A 43 10.63 0.32 6.35
C LYS A 43 9.94 0.14 5.00
N LEU A 44 8.86 0.89 4.74
CA LEU A 44 8.24 0.98 3.42
C LEU A 44 9.26 1.20 2.30
N MET A 45 10.27 2.08 2.49
CA MET A 45 11.28 2.36 1.46
C MET A 45 12.13 1.14 1.11
N SER A 46 12.31 0.20 2.05
CA SER A 46 13.02 -1.05 1.74
C SER A 46 12.24 -1.94 0.76
N LEU A 47 10.90 -1.80 0.70
CA LEU A 47 10.02 -2.54 -0.19
C LEU A 47 9.87 -1.90 -1.58
N LEU A 48 10.36 -0.67 -1.75
CA LEU A 48 10.25 0.10 -2.98
C LEU A 48 11.54 0.06 -3.79
N ALA A 49 11.41 -0.02 -5.10
CA ALA A 49 12.53 0.21 -6.02
C ALA A 49 12.95 1.70 -5.96
N PRO A 50 14.22 2.05 -6.25
CA PRO A 50 14.66 3.44 -6.23
C PRO A 50 13.86 4.39 -7.14
N SER A 51 13.30 3.85 -8.23
CA SER A 51 12.45 4.57 -9.19
C SER A 51 10.96 4.46 -8.87
N ALA A 52 10.57 4.00 -7.68
CA ALA A 52 9.19 3.73 -7.38
C ALA A 52 8.32 5.00 -7.38
N VAL A 53 7.12 4.86 -7.96
CA VAL A 53 6.12 5.94 -8.01
C VAL A 53 4.77 5.48 -7.48
N PHE A 54 4.01 6.46 -6.96
CA PHE A 54 2.62 6.32 -6.56
C PHE A 54 1.73 7.07 -7.53
N VAL A 55 0.61 6.47 -7.93
CA VAL A 55 -0.39 7.08 -8.82
C VAL A 55 -1.77 6.94 -8.18
N ILE A 56 -2.47 8.05 -8.01
CA ILE A 56 -3.82 8.05 -7.42
C ILE A 56 -4.81 8.45 -8.50
N ASN A 57 -5.87 7.65 -8.70
CA ASN A 57 -6.95 7.90 -9.66
C ASN A 57 -6.47 8.26 -11.09
N GLY A 58 -5.37 7.66 -11.54
CA GLY A 58 -4.79 7.93 -12.86
C GLY A 58 -4.13 9.31 -13.01
N GLY A 59 -3.85 10.00 -11.90
CA GLY A 59 -3.15 11.28 -11.88
C GLY A 59 -1.66 11.18 -12.25
N ALA A 60 -0.93 12.29 -12.08
CA ALA A 60 0.51 12.32 -12.31
C ALA A 60 1.25 11.40 -11.31
N PRO A 61 2.26 10.62 -11.76
CA PRO A 61 3.08 9.82 -10.86
C PRO A 61 3.84 10.68 -9.86
N MET A 62 3.79 10.29 -8.58
CA MET A 62 4.53 10.90 -7.49
C MET A 62 5.68 9.99 -7.07
N PRO A 63 6.94 10.44 -7.14
CA PRO A 63 8.07 9.69 -6.60
C PRO A 63 7.86 9.32 -5.13
N ALA A 64 8.28 8.12 -4.72
CA ALA A 64 8.10 7.63 -3.35
C ALA A 64 8.61 8.60 -2.26
N ARG A 65 9.73 9.30 -2.53
CA ARG A 65 10.30 10.32 -1.64
C ARG A 65 9.34 11.49 -1.36
N ASP A 66 8.47 11.82 -2.32
CA ASP A 66 7.53 12.93 -2.21
C ASP A 66 6.25 12.50 -1.47
N VAL A 67 6.02 11.19 -1.35
CA VAL A 67 4.90 10.59 -0.61
C VAL A 67 5.23 10.45 0.87
N LEU A 68 6.50 10.28 1.26
CA LEU A 68 6.91 10.13 2.67
C LEU A 68 6.35 11.23 3.60
N PRO A 69 6.42 12.53 3.28
CA PRO A 69 5.84 13.58 4.13
C PRO A 69 4.32 13.52 4.25
N MET A 70 3.62 12.74 3.42
CA MET A 70 2.18 12.50 3.56
C MET A 70 1.89 11.50 4.67
N PHE A 71 2.77 10.52 4.89
CA PHE A 71 2.65 9.54 5.97
C PHE A 71 2.78 10.21 7.34
N GLU A 72 3.76 11.12 7.48
CA GLU A 72 3.95 11.93 8.68
C GLU A 72 2.70 12.76 8.99
N ARG A 73 2.19 13.50 8.00
CA ARG A 73 0.94 14.29 8.13
C ARG A 73 -0.28 13.42 8.49
N ARG A 74 -0.37 12.21 7.92
CA ARG A 74 -1.41 11.25 8.29
C ARG A 74 -1.26 10.87 9.77
N ALA A 75 -0.07 10.50 10.22
CA ALA A 75 0.18 10.13 11.61
C ALA A 75 -0.08 11.27 12.61
N GLU A 76 0.04 12.53 12.21
CA GLU A 76 -0.32 13.67 13.07
C GLU A 76 -1.82 13.73 13.36
N THR A 77 -2.66 13.43 12.35
CA THR A 77 -4.10 13.70 12.36
C THR A 77 -4.98 12.46 12.58
N VAL A 78 -4.45 11.28 12.26
CA VAL A 78 -5.17 10.00 12.27
C VAL A 78 -4.76 9.18 13.48
N ALA A 79 -5.73 8.64 14.21
CA ALA A 79 -5.55 7.73 15.34
C ALA A 79 -5.39 6.28 14.86
N GLU A 80 -6.13 5.91 13.82
CA GLU A 80 -6.09 4.57 13.23
C GLU A 80 -6.22 4.65 11.71
N PHE A 81 -5.35 3.92 11.01
CA PHE A 81 -5.42 3.72 9.57
C PHE A 81 -5.12 2.26 9.25
N ARG A 82 -5.96 1.63 8.43
CA ARG A 82 -5.75 0.23 8.01
C ARG A 82 -6.38 -0.04 6.64
N HIS A 83 -5.80 -0.98 5.89
CA HIS A 83 -6.45 -1.59 4.74
C HIS A 83 -7.11 -2.92 5.14
N GLU A 84 -8.42 -3.03 4.95
CA GLU A 84 -9.15 -4.30 5.03
C GLU A 84 -9.25 -4.90 3.64
N VAL A 85 -8.39 -5.87 3.33
CA VAL A 85 -8.37 -6.55 2.01
C VAL A 85 -9.53 -7.56 1.91
N ASP A 86 -10.28 -7.47 0.82
CA ASP A 86 -11.37 -8.39 0.49
C ASP A 86 -10.86 -9.53 -0.41
N VAL A 87 -10.07 -9.17 -1.42
CA VAL A 87 -9.51 -10.11 -2.40
C VAL A 87 -8.22 -9.54 -2.98
N ALA A 88 -7.24 -10.41 -3.20
CA ALA A 88 -5.99 -10.09 -3.85
C ALA A 88 -5.66 -11.10 -4.95
N TRP A 89 -5.05 -10.62 -6.03
CA TRP A 89 -4.58 -11.40 -7.15
C TRP A 89 -3.08 -11.16 -7.33
N ASP A 90 -2.35 -12.22 -7.61
CA ASP A 90 -0.96 -12.15 -8.06
C ASP A 90 -0.84 -12.82 -9.43
N MET A 91 -0.30 -12.06 -10.37
CA MET A 91 -0.12 -12.48 -11.76
C MET A 91 1.35 -12.39 -12.11
N ALA A 92 1.96 -13.54 -12.43
CA ALA A 92 3.29 -13.54 -13.00
C ALA A 92 3.24 -12.96 -14.43
N ARG A 93 4.02 -11.92 -14.69
CA ARG A 93 4.33 -11.46 -16.05
C ARG A 93 5.39 -12.43 -16.58
N GLY A 94 5.29 -12.80 -17.86
CA GLY A 94 6.04 -13.93 -18.44
C GLY A 94 7.56 -13.90 -18.17
N ASN A 95 8.20 -15.07 -18.26
CA ASN A 95 9.64 -15.22 -18.05
C ASN A 95 10.41 -14.47 -19.15
N ASP A 96 11.13 -13.41 -18.79
CA ASP A 96 12.09 -12.74 -19.68
C ASP A 96 13.40 -13.55 -19.82
N GLY A 97 13.30 -14.87 -19.97
CA GLY A 97 14.40 -15.75 -20.36
C GLY A 97 15.39 -16.17 -19.26
N ASP A 98 15.55 -15.42 -18.18
CA ASP A 98 16.51 -15.76 -17.11
C ASP A 98 15.79 -16.20 -15.84
N GLY A 99 16.21 -17.32 -15.24
CA GLY A 99 15.58 -18.03 -14.10
C GLY A 99 15.44 -17.26 -12.78
N GLY A 100 15.47 -15.93 -12.77
CA GLY A 100 14.96 -15.09 -11.70
C GLY A 100 13.47 -14.82 -11.93
N GLY A 101 12.60 -15.23 -11.01
CA GLY A 101 11.15 -15.11 -11.17
C GLY A 101 10.74 -13.74 -11.70
N GLY A 102 10.16 -13.70 -12.91
CA GLY A 102 9.89 -12.47 -13.65
C GLY A 102 9.01 -11.46 -12.91
N ALA A 103 8.86 -10.27 -13.51
CA ALA A 103 8.02 -9.20 -12.97
C ALA A 103 6.60 -9.69 -12.63
N ARG A 104 5.95 -9.04 -11.67
CA ARG A 104 4.61 -9.43 -11.20
C ARG A 104 3.67 -8.24 -11.14
N THR A 105 2.40 -8.50 -11.38
CA THR A 105 1.33 -7.56 -11.09
C THR A 105 0.50 -8.12 -9.95
N VAL A 106 0.42 -7.38 -8.85
CA VAL A 106 -0.46 -7.69 -7.73
C VAL A 106 -1.61 -6.70 -7.75
N MET A 107 -2.84 -7.19 -7.67
CA MET A 107 -4.03 -6.36 -7.57
C MET A 107 -4.76 -6.70 -6.28
N TYR A 108 -5.44 -5.75 -5.67
CA TYR A 108 -6.31 -6.05 -4.54
C TYR A 108 -7.48 -5.08 -4.44
N GLU A 109 -8.62 -5.61 -4.01
CA GLU A 109 -9.75 -4.82 -3.52
C GLU A 109 -9.64 -4.72 -2.00
N SER A 110 -9.83 -3.52 -1.48
CA SER A 110 -9.81 -3.27 -0.05
C SER A 110 -10.77 -2.16 0.36
N THR A 111 -11.10 -2.11 1.65
CA THR A 111 -11.66 -0.93 2.29
C THR A 111 -10.59 -0.31 3.18
N SER A 112 -10.17 0.92 2.90
CA SER A 112 -9.36 1.66 3.87
C SER A 112 -10.27 2.21 4.96
N VAL A 113 -9.77 2.16 6.19
CA VAL A 113 -10.47 2.67 7.37
C VAL A 113 -9.60 3.73 8.01
N THR A 114 -10.20 4.89 8.29
CA THR A 114 -9.54 6.03 8.92
C THR A 114 -10.34 6.47 10.13
N VAL A 115 -9.68 6.61 11.28
CA VAL A 115 -10.23 7.21 12.50
C VAL A 115 -9.38 8.42 12.86
N PHE A 116 -9.97 9.61 12.97
CA PHE A 116 -9.24 10.84 13.29
C PHE A 116 -9.02 10.98 14.81
N LYS A 117 -7.87 11.54 15.21
CA LYS A 117 -7.57 11.79 16.64
C LYS A 117 -8.50 12.81 17.28
N ASP A 118 -8.85 13.84 16.52
CA ASP A 118 -9.68 14.96 16.99
C ASP A 118 -11.18 14.60 16.91
N ASP A 119 -11.53 13.36 16.59
CA ASP A 119 -12.90 12.87 16.53
C ASP A 119 -13.33 12.23 17.87
N PRO A 120 -14.15 12.91 18.70
CA PRO A 120 -14.55 12.39 20.00
C PRO A 120 -15.48 11.18 19.90
N GLU A 121 -16.13 10.98 18.76
CA GLU A 121 -17.03 9.85 18.51
C GLU A 121 -16.27 8.64 17.93
N GLY A 122 -14.99 8.82 17.53
CA GLY A 122 -14.17 7.75 16.96
C GLY A 122 -14.77 7.15 15.68
N VAL A 123 -15.44 7.97 14.86
CA VAL A 123 -16.13 7.48 13.67
C VAL A 123 -15.14 6.89 12.68
N GLU A 124 -15.36 5.63 12.30
CA GLU A 124 -14.65 5.00 11.20
C GLU A 124 -15.12 5.57 9.86
N VAL A 125 -14.24 6.31 9.19
CA VAL A 125 -14.44 6.67 7.78
C VAL A 125 -13.91 5.55 6.92
N ARG A 126 -14.79 4.96 6.11
CA ARG A 126 -14.50 3.76 5.31
C ARG A 126 -14.56 4.10 3.83
N VAL A 127 -13.50 3.81 3.08
CA VAL A 127 -13.40 4.08 1.63
C VAL A 127 -13.06 2.79 0.90
N ARG A 128 -13.86 2.42 -0.10
CA ARG A 128 -13.55 1.30 -0.98
C ARG A 128 -12.50 1.70 -2.00
N GLU A 129 -11.57 0.79 -2.23
CA GLU A 129 -10.43 1.01 -3.08
C GLU A 129 -10.13 -0.21 -3.95
N PHE A 130 -9.60 0.05 -5.14
CA PHE A 130 -8.91 -0.94 -5.94
C PHE A 130 -7.48 -0.49 -6.14
N ASN A 131 -6.54 -1.41 -5.93
CA ASN A 131 -5.13 -1.11 -5.96
C ASN A 131 -4.39 -2.05 -6.91
N VAL A 132 -3.35 -1.52 -7.56
CA VAL A 132 -2.48 -2.28 -8.45
C VAL A 132 -1.02 -1.98 -8.13
N LEU A 133 -0.24 -3.02 -7.90
CA LEU A 133 1.19 -2.98 -7.65
C LEU A 133 1.91 -3.64 -8.82
N GLU A 134 2.91 -2.95 -9.37
CA GLU A 134 3.87 -3.54 -10.28
C GLU A 134 5.15 -3.86 -9.51
N LEU A 135 5.56 -5.13 -9.57
CA LEU A 135 6.73 -5.64 -8.86
C LEU A 135 7.81 -6.05 -9.85
N VAL A 136 9.05 -5.74 -9.50
CA VAL A 136 10.25 -6.19 -10.19
C VAL A 136 11.08 -7.08 -9.26
N PRO A 137 11.86 -8.04 -9.80
CA PRO A 137 12.77 -8.84 -8.99
C PRO A 137 13.73 -7.91 -8.25
N ALA A 138 13.95 -8.17 -6.96
CA ALA A 138 14.99 -7.48 -6.20
C ALA A 138 16.35 -7.86 -6.76
N ARG A 139 17.19 -6.89 -7.11
CA ARG A 139 18.53 -7.11 -7.66
C ARG A 139 19.62 -6.89 -6.62
N GLU A 140 20.75 -7.56 -6.84
CA GLU A 140 21.97 -7.27 -6.10
C GLU A 140 22.37 -5.80 -6.37
N GLY A 141 22.50 -5.00 -5.32
CA GLY A 141 22.78 -3.55 -5.41
C GLY A 141 21.57 -2.63 -5.20
N ASP A 142 20.34 -3.14 -5.11
CA ASP A 142 19.15 -2.32 -4.76
C ASP A 142 19.11 -1.91 -3.27
N GLY A 143 20.20 -2.16 -2.52
CA GLY A 143 20.26 -2.06 -1.05
C GLY A 143 19.67 -3.29 -0.34
N GLU A 144 19.82 -3.37 0.99
CA GLU A 144 19.06 -4.35 1.78
C GLU A 144 17.55 -4.09 1.66
N GLY A 145 16.75 -5.13 1.45
CA GLY A 145 15.29 -5.02 1.47
C GLY A 145 14.56 -5.72 0.33
N GLY A 146 13.26 -5.48 0.25
CA GLY A 146 12.31 -6.21 -0.55
C GLY A 146 11.57 -7.27 0.26
N ALA A 147 10.55 -7.86 -0.33
CA ALA A 147 9.80 -8.96 0.26
C ALA A 147 9.59 -10.07 -0.77
N ALA A 148 9.73 -11.32 -0.34
CA ALA A 148 9.55 -12.49 -1.21
C ALA A 148 10.34 -12.44 -2.54
N GLY A 149 11.49 -11.77 -2.56
CA GLY A 149 12.35 -11.61 -3.75
C GLY A 149 11.97 -10.44 -4.68
N PHE A 150 11.07 -9.56 -4.27
CA PHE A 150 10.55 -8.46 -5.10
C PHE A 150 10.64 -7.09 -4.42
N LYS A 151 10.61 -6.04 -5.26
CA LYS A 151 10.39 -4.64 -4.88
C LYS A 151 9.26 -4.05 -5.74
N ALA A 152 8.48 -3.13 -5.18
CA ALA A 152 7.46 -2.42 -5.94
C ALA A 152 8.07 -1.24 -6.71
N VAL A 153 7.75 -1.13 -8.01
CA VAL A 153 8.16 -0.02 -8.87
C VAL A 153 7.01 0.95 -9.15
N GLU A 154 5.77 0.50 -9.02
CA GLU A 154 4.60 1.35 -9.17
C GLU A 154 3.50 0.88 -8.23
N LEU A 155 2.87 1.83 -7.54
CA LEU A 155 1.68 1.60 -6.71
C LEU A 155 0.57 2.51 -7.22
N ARG A 156 -0.53 1.91 -7.67
CA ARG A 156 -1.71 2.63 -8.17
C ARG A 156 -2.87 2.40 -7.22
N ALA A 157 -3.53 3.47 -6.82
CA ALA A 157 -4.72 3.44 -5.98
C ALA A 157 -5.90 4.12 -6.70
N PHE A 158 -7.04 3.45 -6.72
CA PHE A 158 -8.31 3.95 -7.26
C PHE A 158 -9.34 4.00 -6.14
N LEU A 159 -9.72 5.21 -5.72
CA LEU A 159 -10.57 5.43 -4.55
C LEU A 159 -11.33 6.76 -4.63
N ASP A 160 -12.44 6.88 -3.89
CA ASP A 160 -13.13 8.16 -3.67
C ASP A 160 -12.87 8.68 -2.25
N GLY A 161 -11.97 9.66 -2.15
CA GLY A 161 -11.56 10.26 -0.88
C GLY A 161 -12.55 11.30 -0.32
N ALA A 162 -13.69 11.54 -0.98
CA ALA A 162 -14.63 12.59 -0.58
C ALA A 162 -15.14 12.42 0.86
N ALA A 163 -15.36 11.18 1.31
CA ALA A 163 -15.81 10.89 2.68
C ALA A 163 -14.77 11.31 3.73
N VAL A 164 -13.49 11.03 3.48
CA VAL A 164 -12.37 11.42 4.36
C VAL A 164 -12.25 12.94 4.42
N ALA A 165 -12.29 13.60 3.27
CA ALA A 165 -12.24 15.06 3.20
C ALA A 165 -13.43 15.72 3.91
N SER A 166 -14.65 15.18 3.73
CA SER A 166 -15.86 15.68 4.38
C SER A 166 -15.78 15.56 5.90
N ARG A 167 -15.34 14.41 6.43
CA ARG A 167 -15.17 14.23 7.88
C ARG A 167 -14.10 15.16 8.44
N ALA A 168 -12.95 15.27 7.78
CA ALA A 168 -11.88 16.18 8.21
C ALA A 168 -12.37 17.64 8.29
N GLN A 169 -13.12 18.11 7.29
CA GLN A 169 -13.70 19.46 7.31
C GLN A 169 -14.74 19.65 8.43
N ALA A 170 -15.54 18.64 8.72
CA ALA A 170 -16.50 18.70 9.82
C ALA A 170 -15.78 18.83 11.18
N LEU A 171 -14.69 18.09 11.38
CA LEU A 171 -13.89 18.14 12.61
C LEU A 171 -13.19 19.49 12.80
N LEU A 172 -12.66 20.10 11.73
CA LEU A 172 -12.09 21.45 11.79
C LEU A 172 -13.12 22.47 12.30
N LYS A 173 -14.35 22.43 11.77
CA LYS A 173 -15.45 23.31 12.21
C LYS A 173 -15.83 23.10 13.67
N LEU A 174 -15.79 21.86 14.16
CA LEU A 174 -16.15 21.51 15.54
C LEU A 174 -15.07 21.90 16.55
N THR A 175 -13.80 21.80 16.16
CA THR A 175 -12.65 22.05 17.04
C THR A 175 -12.18 23.50 17.05
N GLY A 176 -12.72 24.34 16.17
CA GLY A 176 -12.40 25.77 16.12
C GLY A 176 -10.98 26.08 15.65
N LYS A 177 -10.33 25.12 14.95
CA LYS A 177 -9.06 25.31 14.25
C LYS A 177 -9.30 25.78 12.81
#